data_AF-A0A1Y2AKM0-F1
#
_entry.id   AF-A0A1Y2AKM0-F1
#
_cell.length_a   1.000
_cell.length_b   1.000
_cell.length_c   1.000
_cell.angle_alpha   90.00
_cell.angle_beta   90.00
_cell.angle_gamma   90.00
#
_symmetry.space_group_name_H-M   'P 1'
#
loop_
_entity.id
_entity.type
_entity.pdbx_description
1 polymer ?
#
loop_
_entity_poly.entity_id
_entity_poly.type
_entity_poly.pdbx_seq_one_letter_code
_entity_poly.pdbx_strand_id
1 'polypeptide(L)'
;MTTPVSVAQWLEHIDHASVSPPPLLASQHDVDTLFGGLSNQGAIQRRSHLLANADSSCLNGLWQSVSEDWALDPPDDIDDHIINLITTALHSNVFDAEHFLKCLLPFYERPKCQEILTRWGTKDFEVFLRCCDKAFVNPTSRQAITTTVMALLLSTPYVPGTPASSTYMAKLASHSFLHSLIQSLILDTCNILFSVELSCLAEIIPYAPQVLTAKAPLFMVILGRAVCWYDRPFLDTEEAPREGKTHTPAPNRDLGWAVANAGDHRTEDLPLSLGPKQVVRLFLVTVYNAWPSNIIAFVRDPPSYLQNKSIEPLYSVPWSDVWDTGLLAARARPLLRDFHLHPSLIYLTSTAELADEKRWDKVEPSEYLARSHMLAHSERMSEGRSDLTQGTVEAVKTDDSTIEPVTNDCDDLQRLRRQIQLLKLEAMFSDRVRKQYLFHIGRLHTLSQRFNSDEAEIHSFVNRIKEQDKIIDGLTADLSQQRLEATQAQQKHLKWQEQLREKLASFREERRTSLDSLAQLRSDLGEE
;
A
#
# COMPACT_ATOMS: atom_id res chain seq x y z
N MET A 1 -35.91 -47.02 -12.56
CA MET A 1 -34.54 -47.59 -12.53
C MET A 1 -33.94 -47.35 -13.90
N THR A 2 -33.30 -46.20 -14.08
CA THR A 2 -32.59 -45.85 -15.32
C THR A 2 -31.24 -46.55 -15.32
N THR A 3 -30.98 -47.37 -16.33
CA THR A 3 -29.69 -48.01 -16.58
C THR A 3 -28.60 -46.94 -16.75
N PRO A 4 -27.39 -47.12 -16.19
CA PRO A 4 -26.29 -46.19 -16.43
C PRO A 4 -25.96 -46.19 -17.93
N VAL A 5 -26.11 -45.03 -18.57
CA VAL A 5 -25.73 -44.81 -19.98
C VAL A 5 -24.21 -44.97 -20.06
N SER A 6 -23.70 -45.75 -21.02
CA SER A 6 -22.26 -45.86 -21.20
C SER A 6 -21.70 -44.53 -21.69
N VAL A 7 -20.47 -44.22 -21.31
CA VAL A 7 -19.80 -42.95 -21.63
C VAL A 7 -19.76 -42.68 -23.15
N ALA A 8 -19.65 -43.74 -23.96
CA ALA A 8 -19.71 -43.66 -25.42
C ALA A 8 -21.10 -43.27 -25.96
N GLN A 9 -22.18 -43.77 -25.35
CA GLN A 9 -23.55 -43.42 -25.72
C GLN A 9 -23.95 -42.01 -25.28
N TRP A 10 -23.33 -41.50 -24.21
CA TRP A 10 -23.54 -40.12 -23.77
C TRP A 10 -22.87 -39.11 -24.72
N LEU A 11 -21.64 -39.38 -25.17
CA LEU A 11 -20.92 -38.53 -26.14
C LEU A 11 -21.64 -38.36 -27.48
N GLU A 12 -22.35 -39.39 -27.96
CA GLU A 12 -23.13 -39.31 -29.21
C GLU A 12 -24.39 -38.45 -29.10
N HIS A 13 -24.86 -38.15 -27.88
CA HIS A 13 -26.10 -37.42 -27.66
C HIS A 13 -25.95 -36.03 -27.01
N ILE A 14 -24.73 -35.60 -26.62
CA ILE A 14 -24.48 -34.24 -26.08
C ILE A 14 -24.89 -33.13 -27.06
N ASP A 15 -24.74 -33.37 -28.36
CA ASP A 15 -25.05 -32.37 -29.39
C ASP A 15 -26.57 -32.11 -29.53
N HIS A 16 -27.39 -32.96 -28.91
CA HIS A 16 -28.84 -32.78 -28.82
C HIS A 16 -29.18 -32.29 -27.40
N ALA A 17 -29.69 -31.06 -27.30
CA ALA A 17 -29.90 -30.26 -26.08
C ALA A 17 -30.79 -30.86 -24.96
N SER A 18 -31.03 -32.18 -24.94
CA SER A 18 -31.88 -32.85 -23.98
C SER A 18 -31.34 -34.24 -23.63
N VAL A 19 -30.24 -34.35 -22.87
CA VAL A 19 -29.82 -35.63 -22.28
C VAL A 19 -29.43 -35.50 -20.81
N SER A 20 -29.89 -36.50 -20.06
CA SER A 20 -29.70 -36.84 -18.64
C SER A 20 -28.34 -36.48 -18.02
N PRO A 21 -28.27 -36.36 -16.67
CA PRO A 21 -27.03 -36.05 -15.96
C PRO A 21 -25.93 -37.06 -16.35
N PRO A 22 -24.69 -36.59 -16.55
CA PRO A 22 -23.59 -37.46 -16.92
C PRO A 22 -23.36 -38.53 -15.84
N PRO A 23 -22.92 -39.74 -16.24
CA PRO A 23 -22.48 -40.73 -15.27
C PRO A 23 -21.30 -40.17 -14.45
N LEU A 24 -21.32 -40.36 -13.13
CA LEU A 24 -20.19 -40.03 -12.24
C LEU A 24 -18.93 -40.73 -12.76
N LEU A 25 -17.95 -39.95 -13.22
CA LEU A 25 -16.68 -40.42 -13.78
C LEU A 25 -15.78 -40.94 -12.64
N ALA A 26 -16.09 -42.14 -12.14
CA ALA A 26 -15.41 -42.77 -11.01
C ALA A 26 -14.17 -43.61 -11.42
N SER A 27 -13.87 -43.76 -12.73
CA SER A 27 -12.79 -44.62 -13.21
C SER A 27 -11.89 -43.94 -14.25
N GLN A 28 -10.57 -44.10 -14.09
CA GLN A 28 -9.53 -43.54 -14.98
C GLN A 28 -9.64 -44.08 -16.43
N HIS A 29 -10.25 -45.25 -16.61
CA HIS A 29 -10.35 -45.93 -17.91
C HIS A 29 -11.44 -45.34 -18.82
N ASP A 30 -12.54 -44.87 -18.23
CA ASP A 30 -13.62 -44.18 -18.95
C ASP A 30 -13.19 -42.78 -19.42
N VAL A 31 -12.26 -42.18 -18.69
CA VAL A 31 -11.64 -40.89 -19.00
C VAL A 31 -10.73 -41.00 -20.23
N ASP A 32 -9.83 -41.98 -20.28
CA ASP A 32 -8.88 -42.15 -21.39
C ASP A 32 -9.55 -42.47 -22.74
N THR A 33 -10.74 -43.09 -22.73
CA THR A 33 -11.53 -43.37 -23.95
C THR A 33 -12.30 -42.15 -24.46
N LEU A 34 -12.63 -41.18 -23.59
CA LEU A 34 -13.21 -39.88 -23.96
C LEU A 34 -12.20 -38.96 -24.66
N PHE A 35 -10.90 -39.07 -24.31
CA PHE A 35 -9.84 -38.17 -24.78
C PHE A 35 -9.58 -38.23 -26.30
N GLY A 36 -9.83 -39.36 -26.95
CA GLY A 36 -9.62 -39.51 -28.40
C GLY A 36 -10.54 -38.67 -29.29
N GLY A 37 -11.66 -38.16 -28.76
CA GLY A 37 -12.70 -37.44 -29.52
C GLY A 37 -12.72 -35.91 -29.36
N LEU A 38 -11.90 -35.34 -28.48
CA LEU A 38 -12.02 -33.94 -28.01
C LEU A 38 -11.10 -32.93 -28.71
N SER A 39 -10.30 -33.37 -29.69
CA SER A 39 -9.36 -32.53 -30.47
C SER A 39 -10.01 -31.75 -31.63
N ASN A 40 -11.29 -32.01 -31.96
CA ASN A 40 -11.95 -31.39 -33.12
C ASN A 40 -12.76 -30.13 -32.74
N GLN A 41 -12.90 -29.20 -33.68
CA GLN A 41 -13.60 -27.91 -33.52
C GLN A 41 -15.07 -27.98 -33.04
N GLY A 42 -15.71 -29.16 -33.09
CA GLY A 42 -17.06 -29.40 -32.53
C GLY A 42 -17.11 -29.70 -31.03
N ALA A 43 -15.97 -29.70 -30.32
CA ALA A 43 -15.86 -30.21 -28.96
C ALA A 43 -15.91 -29.15 -27.84
N ILE A 44 -16.16 -27.87 -28.13
CA ILE A 44 -16.17 -26.78 -27.12
C ILE A 44 -17.19 -27.07 -25.99
N GLN A 45 -18.44 -27.36 -26.36
CA GLN A 45 -19.49 -27.69 -25.39
C GLN A 45 -19.17 -28.98 -24.63
N ARG A 46 -18.55 -29.96 -25.32
CA ARG A 46 -18.15 -31.24 -24.72
C ARG A 46 -17.03 -31.05 -23.69
N ARG A 47 -16.02 -30.22 -23.95
CA ARG A 47 -14.94 -29.89 -23.00
C ARG A 47 -15.49 -29.18 -21.76
N SER A 48 -16.35 -28.17 -21.94
CA SER A 48 -17.01 -27.48 -20.82
C SER A 48 -17.84 -28.44 -19.98
N HIS A 49 -18.66 -29.29 -20.59
CA HIS A 49 -19.46 -30.28 -19.85
C HIS A 49 -18.59 -31.33 -19.15
N LEU A 50 -17.48 -31.78 -19.74
CA LEU A 50 -16.59 -32.73 -19.09
C LEU A 50 -15.90 -32.13 -17.87
N LEU A 51 -15.34 -30.93 -17.99
CA LEU A 51 -14.67 -30.25 -16.89
C LEU A 51 -15.65 -29.84 -15.78
N ALA A 52 -16.90 -29.49 -16.12
CA ALA A 52 -17.93 -29.16 -15.13
C ALA A 52 -18.36 -30.35 -14.25
N ASN A 53 -18.10 -31.59 -14.68
CA ASN A 53 -18.45 -32.82 -13.95
C ASN A 53 -17.23 -33.61 -13.47
N ALA A 54 -16.03 -33.07 -13.66
CA ALA A 54 -14.79 -33.69 -13.20
C ALA A 54 -14.56 -33.37 -11.71
N ASP A 55 -14.02 -34.32 -10.96
CA ASP A 55 -13.60 -34.12 -9.58
C ASP A 55 -12.08 -33.85 -9.52
N SER A 56 -11.64 -33.04 -8.54
CA SER A 56 -10.20 -32.74 -8.37
C SER A 56 -9.31 -33.98 -8.16
N SER A 57 -9.88 -35.11 -7.74
CA SER A 57 -9.19 -36.38 -7.53
C SER A 57 -8.93 -37.19 -8.82
N CYS A 58 -9.63 -36.89 -9.92
CA CYS A 58 -9.49 -37.62 -11.19
C CYS A 58 -8.54 -36.95 -12.19
N LEU A 59 -7.92 -35.84 -11.81
CA LEU A 59 -7.04 -35.07 -12.68
C LEU A 59 -5.67 -35.74 -12.83
N ASN A 60 -5.19 -35.75 -14.06
CA ASN A 60 -3.89 -36.25 -14.48
C ASN A 60 -3.33 -35.33 -15.59
N GLY A 61 -2.10 -35.59 -16.04
CA GLY A 61 -1.45 -34.75 -17.06
C GLY A 61 -2.19 -34.65 -18.41
N LEU A 62 -3.09 -35.58 -18.75
CA LEU A 62 -3.88 -35.50 -19.99
C LEU A 62 -4.95 -34.41 -19.90
N TRP A 63 -5.50 -34.16 -18.70
CA TRP A 63 -6.46 -33.08 -18.48
C TRP A 63 -5.85 -31.69 -18.62
N GLN A 64 -4.53 -31.58 -18.60
CA GLN A 64 -3.85 -30.31 -18.78
C GLN A 64 -4.15 -29.70 -20.14
N SER A 65 -3.99 -30.46 -21.24
CA SER A 65 -4.25 -29.94 -22.59
C SER A 65 -5.72 -29.58 -22.80
N VAL A 66 -6.65 -30.37 -22.23
CA VAL A 66 -8.09 -30.07 -22.29
C VAL A 66 -8.45 -28.81 -21.50
N SER A 67 -7.78 -28.59 -20.35
CA SER A 67 -7.97 -27.38 -19.54
C SER A 67 -7.37 -26.14 -20.22
N GLU A 68 -6.24 -26.29 -20.90
CA GLU A 68 -5.63 -25.25 -21.72
C GLU A 68 -6.55 -24.88 -22.90
N ASP A 69 -7.02 -25.88 -23.66
CA ASP A 69 -7.96 -25.67 -24.77
C ASP A 69 -9.25 -24.99 -24.30
N TRP A 70 -9.82 -25.42 -23.17
CA TRP A 70 -11.03 -24.80 -22.62
C TRP A 70 -10.82 -23.33 -22.23
N ALA A 71 -9.65 -23.00 -21.67
CA ALA A 71 -9.30 -21.61 -21.34
C ALA A 71 -9.14 -20.74 -22.60
N LEU A 72 -8.78 -21.34 -23.73
CA LEU A 72 -8.62 -20.71 -25.04
C LEU A 72 -9.89 -20.77 -25.91
N ASP A 73 -10.93 -21.48 -25.51
CA ASP A 73 -12.17 -21.61 -26.27
C ASP A 73 -13.12 -20.41 -26.06
N PRO A 74 -13.71 -19.85 -27.13
CA PRO A 74 -14.92 -19.02 -27.03
C PRO A 74 -16.17 -19.90 -26.78
N PRO A 75 -17.24 -19.45 -26.11
CA PRO A 75 -17.44 -18.11 -25.53
C PRO A 75 -16.65 -17.91 -24.24
N ASP A 76 -16.42 -16.65 -23.90
CA ASP A 76 -15.67 -16.17 -22.74
C ASP A 76 -16.45 -16.32 -21.39
N ASP A 77 -17.39 -17.27 -21.33
CA ASP A 77 -18.19 -17.54 -20.13
C ASP A 77 -17.33 -18.10 -19.00
N ILE A 78 -17.49 -17.52 -17.81
CA ILE A 78 -16.73 -17.86 -16.62
C ILE A 78 -17.50 -18.93 -15.85
N ASP A 79 -16.91 -20.12 -15.74
CA ASP A 79 -17.40 -21.19 -14.86
C ASP A 79 -16.49 -21.30 -13.63
N ASP A 80 -17.03 -20.90 -12.48
CA ASP A 80 -16.30 -20.91 -11.21
C ASP A 80 -15.86 -22.30 -10.77
N HIS A 81 -16.61 -23.34 -11.12
CA HIS A 81 -16.27 -24.72 -10.76
C HIS A 81 -15.03 -25.17 -11.54
N ILE A 82 -15.03 -24.97 -12.86
CA ILE A 82 -13.90 -25.35 -13.74
C ILE A 82 -12.64 -24.59 -13.36
N ILE A 83 -12.74 -23.28 -13.11
CA ILE A 83 -11.57 -22.48 -12.68
C ILE A 83 -11.05 -22.96 -11.33
N ASN A 84 -11.93 -23.30 -10.38
CA ASN A 84 -11.51 -23.85 -9.10
C ASN A 84 -10.79 -25.19 -9.25
N LEU A 85 -11.26 -26.03 -10.17
CA LEU A 85 -10.66 -27.31 -10.50
C LEU A 85 -9.27 -27.16 -11.14
N ILE A 86 -9.12 -26.26 -12.11
CA ILE A 86 -7.81 -25.96 -12.74
C ILE A 86 -6.83 -25.40 -11.70
N THR A 87 -7.29 -24.47 -10.86
CA THR A 87 -6.43 -23.82 -9.86
C THR A 87 -6.01 -24.78 -8.73
N THR A 88 -6.84 -25.75 -8.35
CA THR A 88 -6.44 -26.80 -7.41
C THR A 88 -5.45 -27.77 -8.04
N ALA A 89 -5.60 -28.11 -9.33
CA ALA A 89 -4.66 -28.96 -10.07
C ALA A 89 -3.26 -28.33 -10.22
N LEU A 90 -3.22 -27.01 -10.44
CA LEU A 90 -1.97 -26.25 -10.45
C LEU A 90 -1.31 -26.22 -9.06
N HIS A 91 -2.10 -26.04 -8.00
CA HIS A 91 -1.59 -26.03 -6.63
C HIS A 91 -1.07 -27.41 -6.18
N SER A 92 -1.74 -28.50 -6.58
CA SER A 92 -1.30 -29.86 -6.27
C SER A 92 -0.14 -30.36 -7.15
N ASN A 93 0.40 -29.52 -8.04
CA ASN A 93 1.43 -29.86 -9.03
C ASN A 93 1.04 -31.00 -9.98
N VAL A 94 -0.27 -31.21 -10.22
CA VAL A 94 -0.75 -32.17 -11.23
C VAL A 94 -0.55 -31.62 -12.64
N PHE A 95 -0.75 -30.31 -12.80
CA PHE A 95 -0.45 -29.59 -14.05
C PHE A 95 0.92 -28.92 -13.96
N ASP A 96 1.65 -28.92 -15.06
CA ASP A 96 2.90 -28.15 -15.17
C ASP A 96 2.58 -26.66 -15.24
N ALA A 97 2.72 -25.99 -14.09
CA ALA A 97 2.47 -24.57 -13.93
C ALA A 97 3.29 -23.68 -14.88
N GLU A 98 4.52 -24.08 -15.24
CA GLU A 98 5.37 -23.28 -16.13
C GLU A 98 4.87 -23.36 -17.58
N HIS A 99 4.54 -24.58 -18.02
CA HIS A 99 3.96 -24.79 -19.35
C HIS A 99 2.59 -24.10 -19.47
N PHE A 100 1.72 -24.31 -18.47
CA PHE A 100 0.38 -23.76 -18.44
C PHE A 100 0.39 -22.23 -18.48
N LEU A 101 1.28 -21.58 -17.70
CA LEU A 101 1.46 -20.13 -17.75
C LEU A 101 1.88 -19.66 -19.15
N LYS A 102 2.88 -20.31 -19.77
CA LYS A 102 3.35 -19.96 -21.13
C LYS A 102 2.24 -20.11 -22.18
N CYS A 103 1.34 -21.07 -22.02
CA CYS A 103 0.21 -21.30 -22.92
C CYS A 103 -0.84 -20.19 -22.83
N LEU A 104 -1.16 -19.72 -21.62
CA LEU A 104 -2.19 -18.70 -21.40
C LEU A 104 -1.70 -17.25 -21.56
N LEU A 105 -0.41 -16.97 -21.35
CA LEU A 105 0.15 -15.61 -21.39
C LEU A 105 -0.13 -14.84 -22.70
N PRO A 106 -0.02 -15.44 -23.90
CA PRO A 106 -0.34 -14.73 -25.16
C PRO A 106 -1.80 -14.27 -25.24
N PHE A 107 -2.70 -14.89 -24.48
CA PHE A 107 -4.14 -14.62 -24.47
C PHE A 107 -4.63 -14.03 -23.14
N TYR A 108 -3.73 -13.41 -22.36
CA TYR A 108 -4.04 -12.86 -21.04
C TYR A 108 -5.18 -11.83 -21.03
N GLU A 109 -5.45 -11.20 -22.18
CA GLU A 109 -6.53 -10.23 -22.38
C GLU A 109 -7.92 -10.89 -22.36
N ARG A 110 -7.99 -12.22 -22.50
CA ARG A 110 -9.25 -12.98 -22.41
C ARG A 110 -9.66 -13.16 -20.94
N PRO A 111 -10.95 -12.98 -20.60
CA PRO A 111 -11.41 -13.01 -19.22
C PRO A 111 -11.21 -14.37 -18.53
N LYS A 112 -11.39 -15.49 -19.24
CA LYS A 112 -11.11 -16.83 -18.70
C LYS A 112 -9.64 -16.96 -18.27
N CYS A 113 -8.72 -16.61 -19.17
CA CYS A 113 -7.28 -16.67 -18.92
C CYS A 113 -6.91 -15.77 -17.73
N GLN A 114 -7.41 -14.53 -17.72
CA GLN A 114 -7.19 -13.60 -16.63
C GLN A 114 -7.66 -14.16 -15.28
N GLU A 115 -8.88 -14.69 -15.22
CA GLU A 115 -9.48 -15.19 -13.98
C GLU A 115 -8.78 -16.46 -13.46
N ILE A 116 -8.36 -17.36 -14.35
CA ILE A 116 -7.55 -18.53 -13.97
C ILE A 116 -6.22 -18.07 -13.37
N LEU A 117 -5.52 -17.14 -14.02
CA LEU A 117 -4.21 -16.67 -13.56
C LEU A 117 -4.31 -15.89 -12.23
N THR A 118 -5.32 -15.04 -12.05
CA THR A 118 -5.54 -14.30 -10.80
C THR A 118 -5.93 -15.24 -9.65
N ARG A 119 -6.82 -16.21 -9.88
CA ARG A 119 -7.21 -17.19 -8.87
C ARG A 119 -6.10 -18.18 -8.53
N TRP A 120 -5.33 -18.61 -9.52
CA TRP A 120 -4.16 -19.45 -9.26
C TRP A 120 -3.13 -18.70 -8.43
N GLY A 121 -2.75 -17.48 -8.83
CA GLY A 121 -1.74 -16.72 -8.11
C GLY A 121 -2.22 -16.23 -6.73
N THR A 122 -3.52 -16.12 -6.47
CA THR A 122 -4.03 -15.88 -5.10
C THR A 122 -4.02 -17.14 -4.23
N LYS A 123 -4.12 -18.34 -4.80
CA LYS A 123 -3.96 -19.61 -4.05
C LYS A 123 -2.49 -19.92 -3.79
N ASP A 124 -1.61 -19.74 -4.78
CA ASP A 124 -0.19 -20.09 -4.70
C ASP A 124 0.72 -19.01 -5.28
N PHE A 125 0.86 -17.92 -4.52
CA PHE A 125 1.56 -16.72 -4.98
C PHE A 125 3.06 -16.91 -5.25
N GLU A 126 3.75 -17.71 -4.44
CA GLU A 126 5.19 -17.92 -4.57
C GLU A 126 5.53 -18.74 -5.81
N VAL A 127 4.78 -19.83 -6.06
CA VAL A 127 4.96 -20.65 -7.27
C VAL A 127 4.60 -19.83 -8.51
N PHE A 128 3.53 -19.03 -8.45
CA PHE A 128 3.14 -18.11 -9.53
C PHE A 128 4.27 -17.14 -9.87
N LEU A 129 4.82 -16.42 -8.88
CA LEU A 129 5.90 -15.44 -9.11
C LEU A 129 7.17 -16.10 -9.65
N ARG A 130 7.51 -17.30 -9.20
CA ARG A 130 8.65 -18.05 -9.73
C ARG A 130 8.46 -18.41 -11.21
N CYS A 131 7.24 -18.80 -11.61
CA CYS A 131 6.92 -19.06 -13.02
C CYS A 131 6.96 -17.77 -13.85
N CYS A 132 6.45 -16.67 -13.30
CA CYS A 132 6.56 -15.35 -13.91
C CYS A 132 8.02 -14.95 -14.13
N ASP A 133 8.91 -15.13 -13.15
CA ASP A 133 10.34 -14.77 -13.24
C ASP A 133 11.04 -15.50 -14.40
N LYS A 134 10.77 -16.80 -14.56
CA LYS A 134 11.29 -17.57 -15.70
C LYS A 134 10.73 -17.11 -17.04
N ALA A 135 9.43 -16.80 -17.10
CA ALA A 135 8.78 -16.35 -18.32
C ALA A 135 9.14 -14.89 -18.68
N PHE A 136 9.59 -14.09 -17.71
CA PHE A 136 9.92 -12.67 -17.88
C PHE A 136 11.20 -12.42 -18.70
N VAL A 137 12.04 -13.45 -18.84
CA VAL A 137 13.24 -13.40 -19.71
C VAL A 137 12.85 -13.03 -21.15
N ASN A 138 11.70 -13.52 -21.63
CA ASN A 138 11.19 -13.23 -22.96
C ASN A 138 10.56 -11.82 -23.02
N PRO A 139 11.04 -10.91 -23.90
CA PRO A 139 10.55 -9.54 -24.00
C PRO A 139 9.06 -9.42 -24.31
N THR A 140 8.54 -10.31 -25.16
CA THR A 140 7.14 -10.28 -25.63
C THR A 140 6.13 -10.61 -24.54
N SER A 141 6.52 -11.38 -23.51
CA SER A 141 5.63 -11.75 -22.41
C SER A 141 5.67 -10.79 -21.22
N ARG A 142 6.64 -9.86 -21.15
CA ARG A 142 6.81 -8.95 -19.99
C ARG A 142 5.55 -8.14 -19.71
N GLN A 143 4.94 -7.54 -20.73
CA GLN A 143 3.73 -6.74 -20.57
C GLN A 143 2.56 -7.59 -20.05
N ALA A 144 2.36 -8.78 -20.60
CA ALA A 144 1.31 -9.70 -20.16
C ALA A 144 1.53 -10.11 -18.70
N ILE A 145 2.76 -10.48 -18.34
CA ILE A 145 3.13 -10.88 -16.98
C ILE A 145 2.89 -9.73 -16.00
N THR A 146 3.43 -8.54 -16.27
CA THR A 146 3.28 -7.38 -15.37
C THR A 146 1.81 -6.98 -15.24
N THR A 147 1.04 -7.01 -16.32
CA THR A 147 -0.40 -6.72 -16.30
C THR A 147 -1.16 -7.73 -15.45
N THR A 148 -0.86 -9.02 -15.56
CA THR A 148 -1.49 -10.07 -14.75
C THR A 148 -1.06 -9.99 -13.29
N VAL A 149 0.21 -9.74 -13.00
CA VAL A 149 0.71 -9.51 -11.63
C VAL A 149 0.00 -8.31 -11.02
N MET A 150 -0.08 -7.19 -11.74
CA MET A 150 -0.80 -6.00 -11.28
C MET A 150 -2.29 -6.31 -11.03
N ALA A 151 -2.96 -7.03 -11.94
CA ALA A 151 -4.35 -7.44 -11.76
C ALA A 151 -4.56 -8.27 -10.48
N LEU A 152 -3.66 -9.22 -10.22
CA LEU A 152 -3.68 -10.06 -9.01
C LEU A 152 -3.43 -9.22 -7.75
N LEU A 153 -2.42 -8.36 -7.79
CA LEU A 153 -2.14 -7.45 -6.68
C LEU A 153 -3.37 -6.60 -6.40
N LEU A 154 -4.03 -6.05 -7.43
CA LEU A 154 -5.22 -5.19 -7.36
C LEU A 154 -6.52 -5.93 -6.98
N SER A 155 -6.66 -7.22 -7.29
CA SER A 155 -7.86 -8.01 -6.97
C SER A 155 -7.91 -8.45 -5.50
N THR A 156 -6.76 -8.50 -4.84
CA THR A 156 -6.70 -8.90 -3.43
C THR A 156 -7.34 -7.83 -2.53
N PRO A 157 -8.30 -8.18 -1.66
CA PRO A 157 -8.94 -7.20 -0.78
C PRO A 157 -7.93 -6.64 0.22
N TYR A 158 -7.90 -5.30 0.37
CA TYR A 158 -7.18 -4.64 1.46
C TYR A 158 -7.97 -4.81 2.75
N VAL A 159 -7.47 -5.65 3.66
CA VAL A 159 -8.04 -5.83 4.99
C VAL A 159 -7.21 -5.02 6.00
N PRO A 160 -7.79 -4.00 6.65
CA PRO A 160 -7.03 -3.19 7.58
C PRO A 160 -6.53 -3.98 8.80
N GLY A 161 -5.35 -3.63 9.30
CA GLY A 161 -4.68 -4.34 10.40
C GLY A 161 -3.94 -5.62 9.99
N THR A 162 -4.05 -6.05 8.72
CA THR A 162 -3.16 -7.07 8.16
C THR A 162 -1.72 -6.57 8.23
N PRO A 163 -0.78 -7.31 8.82
CA PRO A 163 0.61 -6.89 8.87
C PRO A 163 1.13 -6.72 7.44
N ALA A 164 1.82 -5.62 7.16
CA ALA A 164 2.26 -5.30 5.80
C ALA A 164 3.07 -6.45 5.17
N SER A 165 3.88 -7.14 5.98
CA SER A 165 4.69 -8.30 5.58
C SER A 165 3.91 -9.51 5.05
N SER A 166 2.63 -9.69 5.43
CA SER A 166 1.81 -10.81 4.94
C SER A 166 1.08 -10.48 3.63
N THR A 167 1.06 -9.22 3.21
CA THR A 167 0.43 -8.79 1.96
C THR A 167 1.20 -9.30 0.73
N TYR A 168 0.49 -9.53 -0.38
CA TYR A 168 1.13 -9.93 -1.64
C TYR A 168 2.12 -8.88 -2.15
N MET A 169 1.88 -7.60 -1.88
CA MET A 169 2.78 -6.50 -2.23
C MET A 169 4.13 -6.64 -1.52
N ALA A 170 4.14 -6.91 -0.21
CA ALA A 170 5.38 -7.11 0.53
C ALA A 170 6.09 -8.43 0.16
N LYS A 171 5.33 -9.48 -0.14
CA LYS A 171 5.88 -10.74 -0.67
C LYS A 171 6.58 -10.50 -2.02
N LEU A 172 5.94 -9.76 -2.92
CA LEU A 172 6.52 -9.37 -4.21
C LEU A 172 7.79 -8.51 -4.03
N ALA A 173 7.77 -7.57 -3.08
CA ALA A 173 8.92 -6.72 -2.76
C ALA A 173 10.15 -7.53 -2.33
N SER A 174 9.92 -8.68 -1.69
CA SER A 174 10.97 -9.56 -1.17
C SER A 174 11.38 -10.65 -2.19
N HIS A 175 10.62 -10.84 -3.27
CA HIS A 175 10.85 -11.89 -4.26
C HIS A 175 11.91 -11.51 -5.31
N SER A 176 12.56 -12.51 -5.92
CA SER A 176 13.58 -12.32 -6.99
C SER A 176 13.03 -11.56 -8.19
N PHE A 177 11.77 -11.83 -8.56
CA PHE A 177 11.05 -11.17 -9.65
C PHE A 177 11.10 -9.63 -9.60
N LEU A 178 11.18 -9.02 -8.42
CA LEU A 178 11.34 -7.56 -8.33
C LEU A 178 12.65 -7.10 -8.97
N HIS A 179 13.72 -7.90 -8.92
CA HIS A 179 14.98 -7.58 -9.60
C HIS A 179 14.78 -7.53 -11.12
N SER A 180 14.11 -8.52 -11.69
CA SER A 180 13.76 -8.58 -13.12
C SER A 180 12.88 -7.39 -13.53
N LEU A 181 11.90 -7.02 -12.69
CA LEU A 181 11.05 -5.84 -12.91
C LEU A 181 11.85 -4.53 -12.87
N ILE A 182 12.79 -4.38 -11.93
CA ILE A 182 13.67 -3.20 -11.84
C ILE A 182 14.59 -3.12 -13.05
N GLN A 183 15.14 -4.25 -13.52
CA GLN A 183 15.97 -4.29 -14.73
C GLN A 183 15.17 -3.87 -15.97
N SER A 184 13.95 -4.38 -16.11
CA SER A 184 13.02 -3.95 -17.17
C SER A 184 12.76 -2.44 -17.13
N LEU A 185 12.43 -1.89 -15.96
CA LEU A 185 12.26 -0.45 -15.74
C LEU A 185 13.52 0.38 -16.01
N ILE A 186 14.71 -0.20 -16.02
CA ILE A 186 15.95 0.51 -16.33
C ILE A 186 16.32 0.36 -17.82
N LEU A 187 16.01 -0.77 -18.45
CA LEU A 187 16.56 -1.13 -19.76
C LEU A 187 15.55 -1.12 -20.91
N ASP A 188 14.28 -1.44 -20.66
CA ASP A 188 13.27 -1.59 -21.71
C ASP A 188 12.74 -0.24 -22.20
N THR A 189 12.43 -0.14 -23.50
CA THR A 189 11.96 1.09 -24.16
C THR A 189 10.47 1.07 -24.50
N CYS A 190 9.78 -0.06 -24.31
CA CYS A 190 8.33 -0.13 -24.49
C CYS A 190 7.58 0.80 -23.51
N ASN A 191 6.86 1.79 -24.06
CA ASN A 191 6.18 2.84 -23.29
C ASN A 191 5.03 2.28 -22.42
N ILE A 192 4.26 1.32 -22.95
CA ILE A 192 3.16 0.69 -22.20
C ILE A 192 3.71 -0.15 -21.05
N LEU A 193 4.72 -0.98 -21.35
CA LEU A 193 5.40 -1.80 -20.34
C LEU A 193 5.96 -0.93 -19.21
N PHE A 194 6.70 0.13 -19.56
CA PHE A 194 7.27 1.05 -18.59
C PHE A 194 6.20 1.70 -17.71
N SER A 195 5.07 2.11 -18.29
CA SER A 195 3.95 2.67 -17.53
C SER A 195 3.37 1.67 -16.52
N VAL A 196 3.05 0.45 -16.97
CA VAL A 196 2.45 -0.58 -16.11
C VAL A 196 3.42 -1.02 -15.02
N GLU A 197 4.70 -1.19 -15.33
CA GLU A 197 5.73 -1.54 -14.34
C GLU A 197 5.98 -0.42 -13.34
N LEU A 198 5.98 0.83 -13.77
CA LEU A 198 6.22 1.97 -12.90
C LEU A 198 5.03 2.16 -11.94
N SER A 199 3.82 1.94 -12.42
CA SER A 199 2.60 1.88 -11.60
C SER A 199 2.65 0.72 -10.60
N CYS A 200 3.04 -0.48 -11.04
CA CYS A 200 3.24 -1.65 -10.18
C CYS A 200 4.27 -1.38 -9.07
N LEU A 201 5.41 -0.77 -9.41
CA LEU A 201 6.43 -0.41 -8.43
C LEU A 201 5.91 0.62 -7.41
N ALA A 202 5.16 1.63 -7.87
CA ALA A 202 4.56 2.63 -6.99
C ALA A 202 3.53 2.03 -6.02
N GLU A 203 2.80 0.98 -6.42
CA GLU A 203 1.86 0.24 -5.57
C GLU A 203 2.57 -0.64 -4.52
N ILE A 204 3.76 -1.15 -4.82
CA ILE A 204 4.51 -2.05 -3.93
C ILE A 204 5.23 -1.29 -2.82
N ILE A 205 5.76 -0.09 -3.09
CA ILE A 205 6.60 0.67 -2.16
C ILE A 205 5.96 0.88 -0.77
N PRO A 206 4.69 1.31 -0.63
CA PRO A 206 4.05 1.55 0.66
C PRO A 206 4.02 0.34 1.60
N TYR A 207 4.14 -0.88 1.06
CA TYR A 207 3.97 -2.13 1.82
C TYR A 207 5.30 -2.71 2.33
N ALA A 208 6.43 -2.32 1.76
CA ALA A 208 7.73 -2.85 2.17
C ALA A 208 8.88 -1.82 2.04
N PRO A 209 8.71 -0.57 2.52
CA PRO A 209 9.72 0.48 2.31
C PRO A 209 11.09 0.13 2.92
N GLN A 210 11.12 -0.58 4.04
CA GLN A 210 12.37 -1.04 4.66
C GLN A 210 13.13 -2.02 3.74
N VAL A 211 12.46 -3.05 3.24
CA VAL A 211 13.05 -4.06 2.32
C VAL A 211 13.56 -3.37 1.04
N LEU A 212 12.83 -2.37 0.57
CA LEU A 212 13.12 -1.66 -0.67
C LEU A 212 14.20 -0.57 -0.52
N THR A 213 14.56 -0.18 0.70
CA THR A 213 15.55 0.89 0.96
C THR A 213 16.92 0.53 0.37
N ALA A 214 17.32 -0.74 0.40
CA ALA A 214 18.56 -1.20 -0.24
C ALA A 214 18.57 -1.00 -1.77
N LYS A 215 17.38 -0.99 -2.39
CA LYS A 215 17.19 -0.80 -3.85
C LYS A 215 16.93 0.66 -4.23
N ALA A 216 16.86 1.58 -3.25
CA ALA A 216 16.57 2.99 -3.48
C ALA A 216 17.47 3.68 -4.52
N PRO A 217 18.80 3.43 -4.60
CA PRO A 217 19.63 4.00 -5.65
C PRO A 217 19.18 3.59 -7.07
N LEU A 218 18.67 2.37 -7.25
CA LEU A 218 18.12 1.92 -8.53
C LEU A 218 16.78 2.60 -8.84
N PHE A 219 15.97 2.90 -7.83
CA PHE A 219 14.77 3.71 -8.03
C PHE A 219 15.10 5.14 -8.45
N MET A 220 16.25 5.68 -8.05
CA MET A 220 16.72 6.98 -8.55
C MET A 220 17.08 6.91 -10.05
N VAL A 221 17.71 5.82 -10.50
CA VAL A 221 17.95 5.58 -11.94
C VAL A 221 16.61 5.52 -12.70
N ILE A 222 15.63 4.78 -12.18
CA ILE A 222 14.27 4.70 -12.75
C ILE A 222 13.62 6.08 -12.75
N LEU A 223 13.76 6.88 -11.68
CA LEU A 223 13.26 8.26 -11.62
C LEU A 223 13.89 9.13 -12.71
N GLY A 224 15.20 9.00 -12.94
CA GLY A 224 15.90 9.70 -14.02
C GLY A 224 15.27 9.39 -15.38
N ARG A 225 14.98 8.11 -15.67
CA ARG A 225 14.27 7.70 -16.89
C ARG A 225 12.84 8.25 -16.93
N ALA A 226 12.09 8.10 -15.85
CA ALA A 226 10.69 8.51 -15.72
C ALA A 226 10.50 10.02 -15.97
N VAL A 227 11.38 10.84 -15.41
CA VAL A 227 11.35 12.30 -15.56
C VAL A 227 11.71 12.74 -16.99
N CYS A 228 12.62 12.03 -17.67
CA CYS A 228 12.88 12.25 -19.09
C CYS A 228 11.68 11.84 -19.95
N TRP A 229 11.07 10.70 -19.60
CA TRP A 229 9.92 10.11 -20.29
C TRP A 229 8.60 10.91 -20.15
N TYR A 230 8.45 11.66 -19.06
CA TYR A 230 7.23 12.38 -18.66
C TYR A 230 6.45 13.07 -19.80
N ASP A 231 7.15 13.79 -20.68
CA ASP A 231 6.57 14.47 -21.87
C ASP A 231 7.17 13.96 -23.19
N ARG A 232 8.04 12.94 -23.14
CA ARG A 232 8.84 12.49 -24.28
C ARG A 232 8.93 10.97 -24.31
N PRO A 233 8.19 10.28 -25.18
CA PRO A 233 8.20 8.83 -25.21
C PRO A 233 9.59 8.29 -25.51
N PHE A 234 9.85 7.05 -25.10
CA PHE A 234 11.10 6.39 -25.43
C PHE A 234 11.22 6.15 -26.93
N LEU A 235 12.45 6.29 -27.41
CA LEU A 235 12.91 5.90 -28.73
C LEU A 235 13.67 4.59 -28.60
N ASP A 236 13.50 3.69 -29.56
CA ASP A 236 14.28 2.46 -29.62
C ASP A 236 15.75 2.77 -29.90
N THR A 237 16.64 1.95 -29.30
CA THR A 237 18.09 2.16 -29.30
C THR A 237 18.71 2.20 -30.72
N GLU A 238 18.06 1.57 -31.69
CA GLU A 238 18.51 1.51 -33.08
C GLU A 238 18.13 2.75 -33.90
N GLU A 239 17.19 3.56 -33.41
CA GLU A 239 16.77 4.78 -34.11
C GLU A 239 17.69 5.97 -33.78
N ALA A 240 17.94 6.82 -34.77
CA ALA A 240 18.72 8.04 -34.56
C ALA A 240 18.03 8.98 -33.54
N PRO A 241 18.77 9.64 -32.64
CA PRO A 241 18.20 10.53 -31.64
C PRO A 241 17.41 11.66 -32.31
N ARG A 242 16.14 11.83 -31.91
CA ARG A 242 15.23 12.88 -32.40
C ARG A 242 14.87 13.83 -31.28
N GLU A 243 14.74 15.11 -31.61
CA GLU A 243 14.23 16.10 -30.68
C GLU A 243 12.81 15.74 -30.23
N GLY A 244 12.51 15.86 -28.94
CA GLY A 244 11.20 15.52 -28.38
C GLY A 244 11.02 14.04 -27.99
N LYS A 245 12.01 13.16 -28.20
CA LYS A 245 11.98 11.77 -27.70
C LYS A 245 13.06 11.54 -26.64
N THR A 246 12.91 10.47 -25.86
CA THR A 246 13.86 10.05 -24.82
C THR A 246 14.69 8.87 -25.31
N HIS A 247 16.01 9.01 -25.31
CA HIS A 247 16.92 7.93 -25.67
C HIS A 247 17.38 7.19 -24.41
N THR A 248 17.32 5.86 -24.42
CA THR A 248 17.91 5.00 -23.38
C THR A 248 19.14 4.31 -23.96
N PRO A 249 20.32 4.38 -23.32
CA PRO A 249 21.49 3.69 -23.81
C PRO A 249 21.30 2.16 -23.83
N ALA A 250 22.01 1.48 -24.74
CA ALA A 250 21.98 0.01 -24.81
C ALA A 250 22.45 -0.63 -23.49
N PRO A 251 21.90 -1.79 -23.09
CA PRO A 251 22.35 -2.51 -21.90
C PRO A 251 23.83 -2.93 -22.03
N ASN A 252 24.50 -3.09 -20.89
CA ASN A 252 25.82 -3.72 -20.88
C ASN A 252 25.73 -5.16 -21.39
N ARG A 253 26.68 -5.59 -22.23
CA ARG A 253 26.71 -6.93 -22.85
C ARG A 253 26.77 -8.04 -21.82
N ASP A 254 27.41 -7.79 -20.67
CA ASP A 254 27.57 -8.76 -19.60
C ASP A 254 26.23 -9.16 -18.95
N LEU A 255 25.19 -8.31 -19.06
CA LEU A 255 23.86 -8.59 -18.50
C LEU A 255 23.05 -9.57 -19.33
N GLY A 256 23.38 -9.75 -20.62
CA GLY A 256 22.60 -10.61 -21.53
C GLY A 256 21.12 -10.22 -21.68
N TRP A 257 20.76 -8.97 -21.37
CA TRP A 257 19.36 -8.51 -21.37
C TRP A 257 18.86 -8.24 -22.79
N ALA A 258 17.79 -8.93 -23.19
CA ALA A 258 17.06 -8.62 -24.41
C ALA A 258 16.08 -7.47 -24.15
N VAL A 259 16.25 -6.34 -24.83
CA VAL A 259 15.42 -5.13 -24.64
C VAL A 259 14.02 -5.34 -25.24
N ALA A 260 12.98 -5.03 -24.47
CA ALA A 260 11.62 -4.92 -25.00
C ALA A 260 11.45 -3.56 -25.68
N ASN A 261 11.50 -3.58 -27.02
CA ASN A 261 11.42 -2.38 -27.85
C ASN A 261 10.00 -1.80 -27.89
N ALA A 262 9.88 -0.49 -28.13
CA ALA A 262 8.62 0.19 -28.35
C ALA A 262 7.93 -0.28 -29.64
N GLY A 263 8.71 -0.60 -30.69
CA GLY A 263 8.18 -1.07 -31.98
C GLY A 263 7.20 -0.10 -32.64
N ASP A 264 6.49 -0.57 -33.65
CA ASP A 264 5.42 0.17 -34.37
C ASP A 264 4.12 0.32 -33.56
N HIS A 265 4.13 0.05 -32.24
CA HIS A 265 2.99 0.28 -31.36
C HIS A 265 2.81 1.79 -31.20
N ARG A 266 2.24 2.42 -32.24
CA ARG A 266 1.68 3.76 -32.21
C ARG A 266 0.81 3.82 -30.98
N THR A 267 1.28 4.61 -30.01
CA THR A 267 0.59 5.07 -28.80
C THR A 267 -0.84 4.54 -28.76
N GLU A 268 -1.03 3.30 -28.29
CA GLU A 268 -2.36 2.89 -27.86
C GLU A 268 -2.76 3.94 -26.82
N ASP A 269 -3.99 4.43 -26.86
CA ASP A 269 -4.45 5.41 -25.87
C ASP A 269 -4.46 4.74 -24.50
N LEU A 270 -3.33 4.84 -23.79
CA LEU A 270 -3.22 4.38 -22.41
C LEU A 270 -4.34 5.07 -21.63
N PRO A 271 -5.02 4.34 -20.73
CA PRO A 271 -5.92 4.97 -19.79
C PRO A 271 -5.24 6.14 -19.07
N LEU A 272 -5.99 7.19 -18.74
CA LEU A 272 -5.46 8.43 -18.16
C LEU A 272 -4.59 8.17 -16.92
N SER A 273 -4.95 7.19 -16.09
CA SER A 273 -4.18 6.80 -14.89
C SER A 273 -2.81 6.20 -15.21
N LEU A 274 -2.71 5.48 -16.33
CA LEU A 274 -1.49 4.89 -16.86
C LEU A 274 -0.79 5.83 -17.86
N GLY A 275 -1.33 7.03 -18.09
CA GLY A 275 -0.70 8.05 -18.88
C GLY A 275 0.67 8.46 -18.29
N PRO A 276 1.66 8.82 -19.13
CA PRO A 276 3.01 9.11 -18.67
C PRO A 276 3.08 10.13 -17.53
N LYS A 277 2.33 11.22 -17.65
CA LYS A 277 2.30 12.27 -16.64
C LYS A 277 1.80 11.77 -15.29
N GLN A 278 0.74 10.97 -15.28
CA GLN A 278 0.08 10.54 -14.07
C GLN A 278 0.88 9.45 -13.35
N VAL A 279 1.43 8.47 -14.07
CA VAL A 279 2.26 7.41 -13.48
C VAL A 279 3.58 7.94 -12.96
N VAL A 280 4.25 8.82 -13.71
CA VAL A 280 5.49 9.45 -13.23
C VAL A 280 5.21 10.29 -11.98
N ARG A 281 4.09 11.02 -11.95
CA ARG A 281 3.68 11.74 -10.74
C ARG A 281 3.43 10.77 -9.59
N LEU A 282 2.66 9.70 -9.80
CA LEU A 282 2.38 8.70 -8.77
C LEU A 282 3.68 8.11 -8.20
N PHE A 283 4.61 7.71 -9.06
CA PHE A 283 5.90 7.20 -8.65
C PHE A 283 6.73 8.26 -7.89
N LEU A 284 6.82 9.48 -8.42
CA LEU A 284 7.55 10.57 -7.76
C LEU A 284 6.97 10.88 -6.38
N VAL A 285 5.65 10.91 -6.24
CA VAL A 285 4.95 11.13 -4.98
C VAL A 285 5.29 10.04 -3.97
N THR A 286 5.22 8.78 -4.40
CA THR A 286 5.55 7.63 -3.58
C THR A 286 7.02 7.65 -3.17
N VAL A 287 7.97 7.85 -4.09
CA VAL A 287 9.40 7.83 -3.78
C VAL A 287 9.82 9.06 -2.98
N TYR A 288 9.22 10.24 -3.19
CA TYR A 288 9.51 11.45 -2.43
C TYR A 288 9.06 11.36 -0.97
N ASN A 289 7.96 10.68 -0.68
CA ASN A 289 7.59 10.38 0.69
C ASN A 289 8.60 9.44 1.37
N ALA A 290 9.24 8.54 0.60
CA ALA A 290 10.20 7.59 1.16
C ALA A 290 11.64 8.12 1.25
N TRP A 291 12.24 8.56 0.15
CA TRP A 291 13.66 8.90 0.09
C TRP A 291 13.90 10.28 -0.55
N PRO A 292 13.35 11.37 0.02
CA PRO A 292 13.49 12.71 -0.55
C PRO A 292 14.95 13.19 -0.61
N SER A 293 15.79 12.84 0.36
CA SER A 293 17.20 13.26 0.39
C SER A 293 17.98 12.61 -0.75
N ASN A 294 17.68 11.35 -1.04
CA ASN A 294 18.26 10.63 -2.18
C ASN A 294 17.79 11.20 -3.52
N ILE A 295 16.52 11.59 -3.66
CA ILE A 295 16.02 12.26 -4.88
C ILE A 295 16.80 13.54 -5.14
N ILE A 296 16.89 14.43 -4.14
CA ILE A 296 17.57 15.73 -4.31
C ILE A 296 19.06 15.53 -4.61
N ALA A 297 19.72 14.60 -3.93
CA ALA A 297 21.13 14.29 -4.18
C ALA A 297 21.36 13.74 -5.60
N PHE A 298 20.52 12.83 -6.06
CA PHE A 298 20.60 12.23 -7.39
C PHE A 298 20.33 13.25 -8.50
N VAL A 299 19.22 13.99 -8.41
CA VAL A 299 18.82 14.98 -9.42
C VAL A 299 19.88 16.09 -9.57
N ARG A 300 20.59 16.44 -8.49
CA ARG A 300 21.64 17.45 -8.50
C ARG A 300 22.90 16.99 -9.24
N ASP A 301 23.36 15.77 -8.98
CA ASP A 301 24.59 15.23 -9.56
C ASP A 301 24.50 13.68 -9.65
N PRO A 302 23.85 13.16 -10.72
CA PRO A 302 23.57 11.74 -10.86
C PRO A 302 24.82 10.84 -10.85
N PRO A 303 25.89 11.15 -11.62
CA PRO A 303 27.09 10.32 -11.66
C PRO A 303 27.76 10.21 -10.28
N SER A 304 27.96 11.33 -9.59
CA SER A 304 28.58 11.34 -8.27
C SER A 304 27.71 10.61 -7.24
N TYR A 305 26.38 10.77 -7.30
CA TYR A 305 25.46 10.03 -6.44
C TYR A 305 25.62 8.51 -6.61
N LEU A 306 25.60 8.02 -7.85
CA LEU A 306 25.69 6.58 -8.15
C LEU A 306 27.06 5.99 -7.80
N GLN A 307 28.14 6.73 -8.04
CA GLN A 307 29.49 6.34 -7.62
C GLN A 307 29.61 6.23 -6.09
N ASN A 308 29.08 7.21 -5.35
CA ASN A 308 29.08 7.20 -3.89
C ASN A 308 28.25 6.04 -3.30
N LYS A 309 27.26 5.54 -4.04
CA LYS A 309 26.43 4.38 -3.67
C LYS A 309 26.95 3.06 -4.25
N SER A 310 28.13 3.07 -4.86
CA SER A 310 28.76 1.90 -5.49
C SER A 310 27.84 1.15 -6.47
N ILE A 311 27.08 1.89 -7.27
CA ILE A 311 26.21 1.30 -8.29
C ILE A 311 26.97 1.17 -9.61
N GLU A 312 27.21 -0.07 -10.04
CA GLU A 312 27.85 -0.36 -11.32
C GLU A 312 26.97 0.10 -12.50
N PRO A 313 27.58 0.55 -13.61
CA PRO A 313 26.83 0.95 -14.80
C PRO A 313 26.12 -0.25 -15.42
N LEU A 314 24.79 -0.16 -15.52
CA LEU A 314 23.93 -1.17 -16.16
C LEU A 314 23.85 -0.99 -17.68
N TYR A 315 24.28 0.17 -18.18
CA TYR A 315 24.34 0.48 -19.59
C TYR A 315 25.73 0.19 -20.17
N SER A 316 25.80 0.14 -21.49
CA SER A 316 27.05 0.07 -22.28
C SER A 316 27.93 1.33 -22.15
N VAL A 317 27.41 2.40 -21.56
CA VAL A 317 28.08 3.69 -21.35
C VAL A 317 28.23 3.98 -19.86
N PRO A 318 29.27 4.73 -19.44
CA PRO A 318 29.41 5.14 -18.04
C PRO A 318 28.29 6.09 -17.62
N TRP A 319 28.04 6.18 -16.30
CA TRP A 319 26.98 7.04 -15.75
C TRP A 319 27.08 8.52 -16.13
N SER A 320 28.29 9.01 -16.44
CA SER A 320 28.53 10.38 -16.92
C SER A 320 27.88 10.68 -18.26
N ASP A 321 27.68 9.66 -19.08
CA ASP A 321 27.27 9.79 -20.48
C ASP A 321 25.78 9.44 -20.66
N VAL A 322 25.10 9.03 -19.58
CA VAL A 322 23.67 8.68 -19.59
C VAL A 322 22.78 9.93 -19.60
N TRP A 323 23.14 10.95 -18.82
CA TRP A 323 22.40 12.21 -18.74
C TRP A 323 23.35 13.40 -18.86
N ASP A 324 22.99 14.36 -19.71
CA ASP A 324 23.70 15.62 -19.80
C ASP A 324 23.67 16.37 -18.46
N THR A 325 24.73 17.13 -18.18
CA THR A 325 24.88 17.90 -16.95
C THR A 325 23.70 18.86 -16.76
N GLY A 326 22.97 18.71 -15.65
CA GLY A 326 21.84 19.57 -15.31
C GLY A 326 20.51 19.21 -15.99
N LEU A 327 20.46 18.21 -16.89
CA LEU A 327 19.23 17.79 -17.56
C LEU A 327 18.16 17.33 -16.57
N LEU A 328 18.53 16.43 -15.64
CA LEU A 328 17.61 15.92 -14.63
C LEU A 328 17.13 17.02 -13.69
N ALA A 329 18.01 17.93 -13.28
CA ALA A 329 17.64 19.08 -12.46
C ALA A 329 16.62 19.99 -13.18
N ALA A 330 16.84 20.29 -14.47
CA ALA A 330 15.93 21.11 -15.26
C ALA A 330 14.53 20.47 -15.39
N ARG A 331 14.48 19.15 -15.54
CA ARG A 331 13.22 18.40 -15.71
C ARG A 331 12.49 18.10 -14.41
N ALA A 332 13.20 17.74 -13.35
CA ALA A 332 12.61 17.41 -12.06
C ALA A 332 12.16 18.66 -11.29
N ARG A 333 12.82 19.81 -11.48
CA ARG A 333 12.49 21.07 -10.79
C ARG A 333 11.01 21.47 -10.91
N PRO A 334 10.38 21.53 -12.09
CA PRO A 334 8.96 21.88 -12.18
C PRO A 334 8.06 20.87 -11.48
N LEU A 335 8.40 19.58 -11.52
CA LEU A 335 7.63 18.53 -10.85
C LEU A 335 7.74 18.62 -9.32
N LEU A 336 8.93 18.91 -8.80
CA LEU A 336 9.21 19.05 -7.37
C LEU A 336 8.68 20.37 -6.77
N ARG A 337 8.37 21.37 -7.60
CA ARG A 337 7.84 22.65 -7.12
C ARG A 337 6.49 22.50 -6.42
N ASP A 338 5.71 21.52 -6.84
CA ASP A 338 4.36 21.26 -6.30
C ASP A 338 4.40 20.53 -4.94
N PHE A 339 5.59 20.15 -4.47
CA PHE A 339 5.79 19.39 -3.24
C PHE A 339 6.13 20.30 -2.05
N HIS A 340 5.56 19.97 -0.89
CA HIS A 340 6.02 20.49 0.38
C HIS A 340 7.41 19.96 0.72
N LEU A 341 8.18 20.77 1.44
CA LEU A 341 9.47 20.35 1.98
C LEU A 341 9.28 19.17 2.95
N HIS A 342 9.81 18.00 2.60
CA HIS A 342 9.76 16.85 3.48
C HIS A 342 10.63 17.08 4.75
N PRO A 343 10.10 16.84 5.97
CA PRO A 343 10.84 17.12 7.22
C PRO A 343 12.20 16.43 7.35
N SER A 344 12.36 15.24 6.76
CA SER A 344 13.63 14.51 6.80
C SER A 344 14.78 15.25 6.13
N LEU A 345 14.50 16.14 5.16
CA LEU A 345 15.53 16.93 4.47
C LEU A 345 16.27 17.89 5.40
N ILE A 346 15.69 18.22 6.56
CA ILE A 346 16.31 19.10 7.56
C ILE A 346 17.45 18.38 8.30
N TYR A 347 17.31 17.07 8.53
CA TYR A 347 18.18 16.33 9.43
C TYR A 347 18.95 15.18 8.76
N LEU A 348 18.48 14.65 7.63
CA LEU A 348 19.05 13.48 6.97
C LEU A 348 19.79 13.84 5.70
N THR A 349 20.98 13.26 5.56
CA THR A 349 21.70 13.21 4.27
C THR A 349 21.25 12.00 3.47
N SER A 350 21.61 11.92 2.19
CA SER A 350 21.29 10.76 1.34
C SER A 350 21.87 9.43 1.85
N THR A 351 22.95 9.46 2.66
CA THR A 351 23.50 8.25 3.32
C THR A 351 22.79 7.95 4.63
N ALA A 352 22.54 8.96 5.48
CA ALA A 352 21.84 8.78 6.75
C ALA A 352 20.39 8.33 6.53
N GLU A 353 19.71 8.83 5.50
CA GLU A 353 18.34 8.45 5.15
C GLU A 353 18.18 6.97 4.81
N LEU A 354 19.19 6.35 4.17
CA LEU A 354 19.14 4.92 3.85
C LEU A 354 19.49 4.03 5.05
N ALA A 355 20.15 4.58 6.08
CA ALA A 355 20.53 3.85 7.28
C ALA A 355 19.47 3.91 8.39
N ASP A 356 18.44 4.76 8.25
CA ASP A 356 17.38 4.94 9.24
C ASP A 356 16.28 3.89 9.10
N GLU A 357 16.55 2.68 9.61
CA GLU A 357 15.58 1.57 9.59
C GLU A 357 14.38 1.83 10.50
N LYS A 358 14.59 2.49 11.65
CA LYS A 358 13.56 2.76 12.66
C LYS A 358 12.41 3.61 12.14
N ARG A 359 12.65 4.36 11.06
CA ARG A 359 11.63 5.13 10.35
C ARG A 359 10.42 4.29 9.92
N TRP A 360 10.62 3.00 9.65
CA TRP A 360 9.63 2.14 9.03
C TRP A 360 8.80 1.27 10.01
N ASP A 361 9.21 1.17 11.28
CA ASP A 361 8.65 0.20 12.26
C ASP A 361 7.13 0.30 12.48
N LYS A 362 6.53 1.48 12.27
CA LYS A 362 5.11 1.74 12.52
C LYS A 362 4.35 2.30 11.30
N VAL A 363 4.93 2.18 10.12
CA VAL A 363 4.34 2.76 8.92
C VAL A 363 3.27 1.83 8.38
N GLU A 364 2.02 2.26 8.47
CA GLU A 364 0.91 1.58 7.81
C GLU A 364 0.82 2.00 6.33
N PRO A 365 0.56 1.09 5.37
CA PRO A 365 0.44 1.45 3.95
C PRO A 365 -0.61 2.55 3.66
N SER A 366 -1.76 2.51 4.34
CA SER A 366 -2.82 3.52 4.18
C SER A 366 -2.36 4.91 4.61
N GLU A 367 -1.61 4.99 5.70
CA GLU A 367 -1.01 6.22 6.20
C GLU A 367 0.14 6.69 5.33
N TYR A 368 0.98 5.78 4.85
CA TYR A 368 2.05 6.09 3.90
C TYR A 368 1.48 6.80 2.67
N LEU A 369 0.45 6.23 2.07
CA LEU A 369 -0.18 6.80 0.87
C LEU A 369 -0.82 8.15 1.16
N ALA A 370 -1.56 8.27 2.26
CA ALA A 370 -2.15 9.54 2.67
C ALA A 370 -1.10 10.65 2.84
N ARG A 371 -0.01 10.38 3.56
CA ARG A 371 1.10 11.33 3.73
C ARG A 371 1.78 11.68 2.39
N SER A 372 1.97 10.68 1.51
CA SER A 372 2.60 10.89 0.20
C SER A 372 1.80 11.92 -0.62
N HIS A 373 0.48 11.76 -0.70
CA HIS A 373 -0.36 12.69 -1.42
C HIS A 373 -0.47 14.06 -0.75
N MET A 374 -0.47 14.13 0.59
CA MET A 374 -0.43 15.42 1.30
C MET A 374 0.83 16.23 0.95
N LEU A 375 2.00 15.57 0.86
CA LEU A 375 3.25 16.22 0.47
C LEU A 375 3.17 16.81 -0.94
N ALA A 376 2.49 16.12 -1.86
CA ALA A 376 2.43 16.47 -3.28
C ALA A 376 1.33 17.48 -3.70
N HIS A 377 0.44 17.87 -2.77
CA HIS A 377 -0.78 18.63 -3.08
C HIS A 377 -0.95 19.91 -2.25
N SER A 378 0.10 20.73 -2.11
CA SER A 378 0.00 22.03 -1.40
C SER A 378 -1.03 23.00 -1.99
N GLU A 379 -1.26 22.98 -3.31
CA GLU A 379 -2.06 24.03 -3.97
C GLU A 379 -3.47 23.59 -4.39
N ARG A 380 -3.73 22.28 -4.59
CA ARG A 380 -5.07 21.79 -4.98
C ARG A 380 -6.10 21.78 -3.85
N MET A 381 -5.69 21.93 -2.58
CA MET A 381 -6.63 22.09 -1.47
C MET A 381 -7.35 23.46 -1.51
N SER A 382 -6.81 24.45 -2.23
CA SER A 382 -7.42 25.79 -2.40
C SER A 382 -8.37 25.88 -3.59
N GLU A 383 -8.26 24.99 -4.57
CA GLU A 383 -9.08 24.97 -5.79
C GLU A 383 -9.53 23.54 -6.08
N GLY A 384 -10.71 23.13 -5.61
CA GLY A 384 -11.34 21.90 -6.09
C GLY A 384 -11.91 20.98 -5.01
N ARG A 385 -12.92 21.44 -4.27
CA ARG A 385 -13.92 20.55 -3.64
C ARG A 385 -14.82 19.84 -4.68
N SER A 386 -14.38 19.77 -5.95
CA SER A 386 -15.18 19.38 -7.13
C SER A 386 -14.50 18.36 -8.06
N ASP A 387 -13.28 17.88 -7.76
CA ASP A 387 -12.52 17.01 -8.69
C ASP A 387 -12.56 15.51 -8.34
N LEU A 388 -13.26 15.11 -7.28
CA LEU A 388 -13.48 13.69 -6.98
C LEU A 388 -14.59 13.05 -7.83
N THR A 389 -15.23 13.81 -8.73
CA THR A 389 -16.36 13.34 -9.56
C THR A 389 -16.38 13.84 -11.01
N GLN A 390 -15.40 14.61 -11.48
CA GLN A 390 -15.38 15.09 -12.86
C GLN A 390 -14.21 14.48 -13.64
N GLY A 391 -14.55 13.51 -14.49
CA GLY A 391 -13.71 13.16 -15.63
C GLY A 391 -13.47 14.41 -16.46
N THR A 392 -12.26 14.93 -16.40
CA THR A 392 -11.83 16.01 -17.26
C THR A 392 -11.70 15.42 -18.67
N VAL A 393 -12.75 15.62 -19.47
CA VAL A 393 -12.67 15.48 -20.93
C VAL A 393 -11.80 16.63 -21.41
N GLU A 394 -10.48 16.41 -21.44
CA GLU A 394 -9.61 17.24 -22.25
C GLU A 394 -9.98 16.95 -23.71
N ALA A 395 -10.50 17.97 -24.38
CA ALA A 395 -10.85 17.93 -25.78
C ALA A 395 -9.63 17.51 -26.61
N VAL A 396 -9.65 16.26 -27.08
CA VAL A 396 -8.77 15.75 -28.12
C VAL A 396 -8.93 16.69 -29.31
N LYS A 397 -7.87 17.45 -29.63
CA LYS A 397 -7.71 18.04 -30.94
C LYS A 397 -7.56 16.88 -31.91
N THR A 398 -8.64 16.56 -32.61
CA THR A 398 -8.61 15.66 -33.76
C THR A 398 -7.85 16.37 -34.87
N ASP A 399 -6.55 16.09 -34.98
CA ASP A 399 -5.82 16.36 -36.20
C ASP A 399 -6.35 15.43 -37.29
N ASP A 400 -7.09 16.04 -38.20
CA ASP A 400 -7.63 15.48 -39.42
C ASP A 400 -6.48 14.99 -40.30
N SER A 401 -6.26 13.67 -40.34
CA SER A 401 -5.45 13.03 -41.37
C SER A 401 -6.04 11.68 -41.75
N THR A 402 -6.74 11.68 -42.88
CA THR A 402 -6.82 10.60 -43.88
C THR A 402 -7.10 9.20 -43.33
N ILE A 403 -8.39 8.86 -43.30
CA ILE A 403 -8.90 7.49 -43.18
C ILE A 403 -8.53 6.72 -44.45
N GLU A 404 -7.47 5.92 -44.39
CA GLU A 404 -7.34 4.76 -45.28
C GLU A 404 -8.11 3.58 -44.68
N PRO A 405 -8.92 2.85 -45.47
CA PRO A 405 -9.73 1.77 -44.96
C PRO A 405 -9.00 0.41 -45.04
N VAL A 406 -9.30 -0.43 -44.04
CA VAL A 406 -9.08 -1.89 -43.97
C VAL A 406 -7.67 -2.37 -43.62
N THR A 407 -7.48 -2.75 -42.35
CA THR A 407 -6.70 -3.95 -41.96
C THR A 407 -7.21 -4.54 -40.63
N ASN A 408 -7.84 -5.72 -40.72
CA ASN A 408 -8.03 -6.76 -39.69
C ASN A 408 -8.89 -6.47 -38.44
N ASP A 409 -10.19 -6.82 -38.50
CA ASP A 409 -11.11 -6.90 -37.34
C ASP A 409 -10.52 -7.66 -36.13
N CYS A 410 -9.62 -8.63 -36.38
CA CYS A 410 -8.93 -9.43 -35.35
C CYS A 410 -7.92 -8.61 -34.54
N ASP A 411 -7.17 -7.72 -35.19
CA ASP A 411 -6.14 -6.89 -34.56
C ASP A 411 -6.81 -5.78 -33.73
N ASP A 412 -7.90 -5.21 -34.25
CA ASP A 412 -8.73 -4.24 -33.53
C ASP A 412 -9.41 -4.85 -32.29
N LEU A 413 -9.90 -6.10 -32.39
CA LEU A 413 -10.48 -6.81 -31.24
C LEU A 413 -9.44 -7.04 -30.12
N GLN A 414 -8.22 -7.44 -30.47
CA GLN A 414 -7.13 -7.63 -29.49
C GLN A 414 -6.74 -6.30 -28.85
N ARG A 415 -6.58 -5.25 -29.66
CA ARG A 415 -6.32 -3.90 -29.16
C ARG A 415 -7.40 -3.42 -28.18
N LEU A 416 -8.68 -3.61 -28.52
CA LEU A 416 -9.80 -3.26 -27.63
C LEU A 416 -9.79 -4.08 -26.34
N ARG A 417 -9.53 -5.39 -26.41
CA ARG A 417 -9.43 -6.26 -25.22
C ARG A 417 -8.30 -5.81 -24.30
N ARG A 418 -7.14 -5.47 -24.84
CA ARG A 418 -6.03 -4.87 -24.09
C ARG A 418 -6.44 -3.57 -23.42
N GLN A 419 -7.10 -2.67 -24.14
CA GLN A 419 -7.53 -1.38 -23.59
C GLN A 419 -8.55 -1.57 -22.45
N ILE A 420 -9.53 -2.46 -22.64
CA ILE A 420 -10.50 -2.84 -21.59
C ILE A 420 -9.77 -3.36 -20.35
N GLN A 421 -8.76 -4.20 -20.55
CA GLN A 421 -7.97 -4.75 -19.45
C GLN A 421 -7.21 -3.66 -18.69
N LEU A 422 -6.59 -2.71 -19.39
CA LEU A 422 -5.93 -1.57 -18.75
C LEU A 422 -6.93 -0.66 -18.02
N LEU A 423 -8.11 -0.43 -18.58
CA LEU A 423 -9.20 0.33 -17.92
C LEU A 423 -9.72 -0.39 -16.66
N LYS A 424 -9.81 -1.72 -16.70
CA LYS A 424 -10.16 -2.53 -15.52
C LYS A 424 -9.12 -2.36 -14.42
N LEU A 425 -7.83 -2.36 -14.76
CA LEU A 425 -6.77 -2.06 -13.78
C LEU A 425 -6.92 -0.66 -13.19
N GLU A 426 -7.21 0.36 -14.01
CA GLU A 426 -7.46 1.73 -13.53
C GLU A 426 -8.62 1.79 -12.52
N ALA A 427 -9.74 1.14 -12.84
CA ALA A 427 -10.89 1.10 -11.96
C ALA A 427 -10.56 0.40 -10.63
N MET A 428 -9.84 -0.71 -10.69
CA MET A 428 -9.42 -1.45 -9.49
C MET A 428 -8.43 -0.66 -8.63
N PHE A 429 -7.48 0.03 -9.25
CA PHE A 429 -6.54 0.91 -8.55
C PHE A 429 -7.26 2.08 -7.87
N SER A 430 -8.15 2.76 -8.59
CA SER A 430 -8.91 3.89 -8.08
C SER A 430 -9.80 3.49 -6.88
N ASP A 431 -10.47 2.35 -6.98
CA ASP A 431 -11.27 1.79 -5.88
C ASP A 431 -10.41 1.44 -4.66
N ARG A 432 -9.24 0.83 -4.87
CA ARG A 432 -8.31 0.53 -3.80
C ARG A 432 -7.82 1.78 -3.07
N VAL A 433 -7.33 2.76 -3.81
CA VAL A 433 -6.81 4.01 -3.25
C VAL A 433 -7.91 4.70 -2.45
N ARG A 434 -9.13 4.75 -2.98
CA ARG A 434 -10.31 5.28 -2.26
C ARG A 434 -10.56 4.53 -0.95
N LYS A 435 -10.51 3.18 -0.95
CA LYS A 435 -10.68 2.36 0.26
C LYS A 435 -9.58 2.62 1.29
N GLN A 436 -8.33 2.75 0.88
CA GLN A 436 -7.21 3.08 1.77
C GLN A 436 -7.37 4.47 2.41
N TYR A 437 -7.81 5.46 1.65
CA TYR A 437 -8.12 6.79 2.19
C TYR A 437 -9.25 6.77 3.20
N LEU A 438 -10.37 6.12 2.87
CA LEU A 438 -11.50 5.98 3.78
C LEU A 438 -11.08 5.30 5.08
N PHE A 439 -10.21 4.28 4.99
CA PHE A 439 -9.64 3.64 6.16
C PHE A 439 -8.77 4.58 6.99
N HIS A 440 -7.84 5.30 6.35
CA HIS A 440 -6.97 6.25 7.04
C HIS A 440 -7.78 7.35 7.76
N ILE A 441 -8.80 7.90 7.10
CA ILE A 441 -9.73 8.88 7.68
C ILE A 441 -10.47 8.27 8.88
N GLY A 442 -10.99 7.04 8.74
CA GLY A 442 -11.65 6.33 9.84
C GLY A 442 -10.74 6.15 11.05
N ARG A 443 -9.48 5.77 10.83
CA ARG A 443 -8.46 5.62 11.87
C ARG A 443 -8.16 6.95 12.57
N LEU A 444 -7.95 8.02 11.80
CA LEU A 444 -7.74 9.38 12.33
C LEU A 444 -8.94 9.84 13.15
N HIS A 445 -10.16 9.57 12.69
CA HIS A 445 -11.38 9.92 13.43
C HIS A 445 -11.47 9.15 14.76
N THR A 446 -11.22 7.84 14.78
CA THR A 446 -11.17 7.07 16.03
C THR A 446 -10.07 7.58 16.98
N LEU A 447 -8.90 7.95 16.45
CA LEU A 447 -7.84 8.56 17.25
C LEU A 447 -8.26 9.92 17.82
N SER A 448 -8.89 10.77 17.01
CA SER A 448 -9.42 12.08 17.46
C SER A 448 -10.48 11.91 18.54
N GLN A 449 -11.38 10.93 18.42
CA GLN A 449 -12.35 10.63 19.47
C GLN A 449 -11.68 10.19 20.77
N ARG A 450 -10.62 9.38 20.68
CA ARG A 450 -9.82 9.00 21.86
C ARG A 450 -9.14 10.19 22.48
N PHE A 451 -8.45 11.03 21.70
CA PHE A 451 -7.81 12.24 22.23
C PHE A 451 -8.81 13.19 22.89
N ASN A 452 -9.99 13.39 22.30
CA ASN A 452 -11.03 14.22 22.89
C ASN A 452 -11.57 13.62 24.20
N SER A 453 -11.66 12.29 24.28
CA SER A 453 -12.01 11.58 25.52
C SER A 453 -10.94 11.76 26.59
N ASP A 454 -9.67 11.56 26.24
CA ASP A 454 -8.53 11.73 27.14
C ASP A 454 -8.44 13.19 27.63
N GLU A 455 -8.68 14.17 26.76
CA GLU A 455 -8.72 15.59 27.10
C GLU A 455 -9.88 15.92 28.05
N ALA A 456 -11.06 15.33 27.85
CA ALA A 456 -12.17 15.45 28.78
C ALA A 456 -11.85 14.83 30.15
N GLU A 457 -11.15 13.70 30.19
CA GLU A 457 -10.67 13.10 31.43
C GLU A 457 -9.66 14.03 32.13
N ILE A 458 -8.71 14.61 31.40
CA ILE A 458 -7.76 15.60 31.92
C ILE A 458 -8.50 16.80 32.53
N HIS A 459 -9.51 17.34 31.85
CA HIS A 459 -10.33 18.43 32.41
C HIS A 459 -11.06 18.00 33.68
N SER A 460 -11.57 16.76 33.77
CA SER A 460 -12.18 16.22 34.98
C SER A 460 -11.19 16.11 36.14
N PHE A 461 -9.94 15.73 35.87
CA PHE A 461 -8.87 15.63 36.87
C PHE A 461 -8.47 17.01 37.36
N VAL A 462 -8.26 17.96 36.45
CA VAL A 462 -7.93 19.35 36.80
C VAL A 462 -9.03 19.97 37.67
N ASN A 463 -10.30 19.72 37.37
CA ASN A 463 -11.41 20.22 38.20
C ASN A 463 -11.44 19.58 39.59
N ARG A 464 -11.15 18.28 39.70
CA ARG A 464 -11.02 17.60 41.01
C ARG A 464 -9.87 18.14 41.84
N ILE A 465 -8.71 18.39 41.22
CA ILE A 465 -7.55 19.00 41.90
C ILE A 465 -7.93 20.38 42.45
N LYS A 466 -8.55 21.24 41.63
CA LYS A 466 -9.01 22.57 42.07
C LYS A 466 -10.00 22.48 43.24
N GLU A 467 -10.87 21.48 43.25
CA GLU A 467 -11.82 21.30 44.35
C GLU A 467 -11.13 20.80 45.62
N GLN A 468 -10.18 19.88 45.49
CA GLN A 468 -9.35 19.44 46.62
C GLN A 468 -8.49 20.58 47.19
N ASP A 469 -7.92 21.44 46.34
CA ASP A 469 -7.18 22.63 46.78
C ASP A 469 -8.06 23.57 47.61
N LYS A 470 -9.29 23.84 47.16
CA LYS A 470 -10.26 24.63 47.95
C LYS A 470 -10.59 23.97 49.29
N ILE A 471 -10.74 22.65 49.32
CA ILE A 471 -11.01 21.92 50.57
C ILE A 471 -9.81 22.03 51.50
N ILE A 472 -8.58 21.88 50.99
CA ILE A 472 -7.36 22.06 51.76
C ILE A 472 -7.31 23.48 52.32
N ASP A 473 -7.50 24.52 51.50
CA ASP A 473 -7.50 25.91 51.95
C ASP A 473 -8.54 26.16 53.04
N GLY A 474 -9.75 25.63 52.88
CA GLY A 474 -10.82 25.68 53.88
C GLY A 474 -10.43 25.01 55.20
N LEU A 475 -9.94 23.76 55.15
CA LEU A 475 -9.48 23.04 56.34
C LEU A 475 -8.29 23.73 57.01
N THR A 476 -7.41 24.35 56.24
CA THR A 476 -6.26 25.08 56.78
C THR A 476 -6.71 26.35 57.48
N ALA A 477 -7.70 27.06 56.92
CA ALA A 477 -8.33 28.21 57.57
C ALA A 477 -9.03 27.81 58.88
N ASP A 478 -9.83 26.74 58.87
CA ASP A 478 -10.52 26.21 60.06
C ASP A 478 -9.53 25.82 61.17
N LEU A 479 -8.45 25.10 60.82
CA LEU A 479 -7.38 24.75 61.77
C LEU A 479 -6.71 25.99 62.36
N SER A 480 -6.48 27.03 61.54
CA SER A 480 -5.89 28.28 62.01
C SER A 480 -6.82 29.02 62.98
N GLN A 481 -8.14 29.01 62.70
CA GLN A 481 -9.16 29.59 63.57
C GLN A 481 -9.24 28.82 64.89
N GLN A 482 -9.29 27.49 64.87
CA GLN A 482 -9.31 26.66 66.08
C GLN A 482 -8.08 26.88 66.94
N ARG A 483 -6.89 27.04 66.34
CA ARG A 483 -5.67 27.40 67.08
C ARG A 483 -5.79 28.77 67.73
N LEU A 484 -6.33 29.76 67.01
CA LEU A 484 -6.55 31.10 67.56
C LEU A 484 -7.53 31.06 68.74
N GLU A 485 -8.66 30.39 68.61
CA GLU A 485 -9.65 30.21 69.69
C GLU A 485 -9.05 29.50 70.90
N ALA A 486 -8.27 28.43 70.69
CA ALA A 486 -7.57 27.73 71.75
C ALA A 486 -6.56 28.63 72.48
N THR A 487 -5.77 29.43 71.76
CA THR A 487 -4.83 30.38 72.38
C THR A 487 -5.55 31.48 73.16
N GLN A 488 -6.68 32.00 72.65
CA GLN A 488 -7.50 32.96 73.37
C GLN A 488 -8.13 32.36 74.64
N ALA A 489 -8.62 31.11 74.56
CA ALA A 489 -9.13 30.38 75.71
C ALA A 489 -8.03 30.18 76.78
N GLN A 490 -6.83 29.81 76.36
CA GLN A 490 -5.66 29.71 77.24
C GLN A 490 -5.32 31.06 77.90
N GLN A 491 -5.30 32.15 77.14
CA GLN A 491 -5.07 33.49 77.69
C GLN A 491 -6.15 33.90 78.70
N LYS A 492 -7.43 33.64 78.40
CA LYS A 492 -8.54 33.88 79.32
C LYS A 492 -8.36 33.07 80.61
N HIS A 493 -7.97 31.80 80.49
CA HIS A 493 -7.70 30.94 81.63
C HIS A 493 -6.51 31.43 82.47
N LEU A 494 -5.41 31.88 81.84
CA LEU A 494 -4.27 32.48 82.55
C LEU A 494 -4.68 33.75 83.31
N LYS A 495 -5.41 34.67 82.66
CA LYS A 495 -5.94 35.88 83.32
C LYS A 495 -6.86 35.53 84.50
N TRP A 496 -7.71 34.52 84.33
CA TRP A 496 -8.57 34.06 85.41
C TRP A 496 -7.76 33.46 86.57
N GLN A 497 -6.72 32.68 86.28
CA GLN A 497 -5.79 32.17 87.30
C GLN A 497 -5.06 33.30 88.03
N GLU A 498 -4.63 34.35 87.33
CA GLU A 498 -4.03 35.54 87.93
C GLU A 498 -5.01 36.24 88.87
N GLN A 499 -6.24 36.49 88.42
CA GLN A 499 -7.30 37.06 89.27
C GLN A 499 -7.58 36.21 90.51
N LEU A 500 -7.58 34.87 90.39
CA LEU A 500 -7.74 33.97 91.53
C LEU A 500 -6.55 34.07 92.49
N ARG A 501 -5.32 34.14 91.97
CA ARG A 501 -4.11 34.32 92.79
C ARG A 501 -4.12 35.66 93.52
N GLU A 502 -4.54 36.72 92.85
CA GLU A 502 -4.68 38.05 93.43
C GLU A 502 -5.75 38.07 94.53
N LYS A 503 -6.93 37.48 94.29
CA LYS A 503 -7.95 37.30 95.32
C LYS A 503 -7.46 36.46 96.52
N LEU A 504 -6.70 35.40 96.27
CA LEU A 504 -6.09 34.61 97.35
C LEU A 504 -5.04 35.43 98.12
N ALA A 505 -4.28 36.29 97.43
CA ALA A 505 -3.33 37.19 98.07
C ALA A 505 -4.04 38.25 98.92
N SER A 506 -5.10 38.87 98.41
CA SER A 506 -5.91 39.85 99.16
C SER A 506 -6.56 39.20 100.37
N PHE A 507 -7.15 38.00 100.24
CA PHE A 507 -7.70 37.27 101.39
C PHE A 507 -6.62 36.89 102.42
N ARG A 508 -5.39 36.60 101.99
CA ARG A 508 -4.26 36.35 102.91
C ARG A 508 -3.82 37.62 103.62
N GLU A 509 -3.81 38.75 102.94
CA GLU A 509 -3.45 40.06 103.50
C GLU A 509 -4.51 40.58 104.45
N GLU A 510 -5.80 40.51 104.10
CA GLU A 510 -6.93 40.78 104.99
C GLU A 510 -6.89 39.89 106.24
N ARG A 511 -6.53 38.61 106.08
CA ARG A 511 -6.34 37.70 107.22
C ARG A 511 -5.15 38.11 108.08
N ARG A 512 -4.04 38.55 107.49
CA ARG A 512 -2.87 39.06 108.22
C ARG A 512 -3.24 40.32 108.99
N THR A 513 -3.86 41.31 108.36
CA THR A 513 -4.28 42.55 109.03
C THR A 513 -5.32 42.30 110.13
N SER A 514 -6.23 41.34 109.94
CA SER A 514 -7.18 40.91 110.97
C SER A 514 -6.48 40.24 112.16
N LEU A 515 -5.43 39.45 111.91
CA LEU A 515 -4.61 38.85 112.97
C LEU A 515 -3.78 39.92 113.69
N ASP A 516 -3.21 40.87 112.96
CA ASP A 516 -2.42 41.97 113.50
C ASP A 516 -3.29 42.90 114.36
N SER A 517 -4.51 43.23 113.91
CA SER A 517 -5.45 44.02 114.71
C SER A 517 -5.96 43.27 115.93
N LEU A 518 -6.19 41.94 115.85
CA LEU A 518 -6.47 41.12 117.03
C LEU A 518 -5.27 41.04 117.99
N ALA A 519 -4.04 41.05 117.48
CA ALA A 519 -2.83 41.07 118.30
C ALA A 519 -2.63 42.42 119.00
N GLN A 520 -2.88 43.54 118.31
CA GLN A 520 -2.90 44.88 118.90
C GLN A 520 -3.98 44.99 119.98
N LEU A 521 -5.23 44.58 119.70
CA LEU A 521 -6.29 44.56 120.70
C LEU A 521 -5.95 43.66 121.90
N ARG A 522 -5.21 42.56 121.69
CA ARG A 522 -4.70 41.73 122.79
C ARG A 522 -3.57 42.39 123.58
N SER A 523 -2.70 43.20 122.97
CA SER A 523 -1.70 43.96 123.72
C SER A 523 -2.35 45.10 124.49
N ASP A 524 -3.32 45.80 123.90
CA ASP A 524 -4.06 46.88 124.55
C ASP A 524 -4.87 46.37 125.75
N LEU A 525 -5.43 45.14 125.67
CA LEU A 525 -6.09 44.46 126.79
C LEU A 525 -5.13 43.82 127.81
N GLY A 526 -3.83 43.77 127.52
CA GLY A 526 -2.80 43.25 128.42
C GLY A 526 -2.03 44.32 129.20
N GLU A 527 -2.28 45.61 128.90
CA GLU A 527 -1.73 46.78 129.61
C GLU A 527 -2.65 47.33 130.72
N GLU A 528 -3.74 46.62 131.06
CA GLU A 528 -4.51 46.80 132.31
C GLU A 528 -4.40 45.54 133.18
#